data_AF-J9SHS3-F1
#
_entry.id   AF-J9SHS3-F1
#
_cell.length_a   1.000
_cell.length_b   1.000
_cell.length_c   1.000
_cell.angle_alpha   90.00
_cell.angle_beta   90.00
_cell.angle_gamma   90.00
#
_symmetry.space_group_name_H-M   'P 1'
#
loop_
_entity.id
_entity.type
_entity.pdbx_description
1 polymer ?
#
loop_
_entity_poly.entity_id
_entity_poly.type
_entity_poly.pdbx_seq_one_letter_code
_entity_poly.pdbx_strand_id
1 'polypeptide(L)'
;MRRTARWGRNSAMLSILGRASVSKVTLPMGRALLRTGLTPDSVTVIGTLAGVAAALTLFPMGHLFVGTLVIWLFVMFDMLDGAMARARGGGTRFGAVLDATCDRVADGAIFAGLAWWCAVTEPHHLLLVATLICLVTSQVISYAKARAEASGLYGDGGLIERPDRLIIVLVGTGLTGLGLWWAVHVAMWFLAIASVITVGQRMWSIAQSPGARDLIPITPKPGDTAETGTDLGDSDPPAGSGGQNPPAGQR
;
A
#
# COMPACT_ATOMS: atom_id res chain seq x y z
N MET A 1 6.84 -28.14 29.06
CA MET A 1 7.54 -28.57 27.83
C MET A 1 7.09 -27.70 26.65
N ARG A 2 7.85 -26.66 26.29
CA ARG A 2 7.57 -25.82 25.12
C ARG A 2 8.58 -26.16 24.02
N ARG A 3 8.12 -26.73 22.90
CA ARG A 3 8.94 -26.92 21.70
C ARG A 3 8.98 -25.60 20.93
N THR A 4 10.15 -24.95 20.93
CA THR A 4 10.45 -23.80 20.06
C THR A 4 10.66 -24.31 18.63
N ALA A 5 9.81 -23.87 17.70
CA ALA A 5 9.95 -24.14 16.28
C ALA A 5 11.15 -23.35 15.72
N ARG A 6 12.17 -24.08 15.28
CA ARG A 6 13.37 -23.56 14.62
C ARG A 6 13.06 -23.42 13.13
N TRP A 7 12.56 -22.26 12.70
CA TRP A 7 12.46 -21.91 11.28
C TRP A 7 13.45 -20.81 10.95
N GLY A 8 14.54 -21.20 10.30
CA GLY A 8 15.50 -20.27 9.72
C GLY A 8 16.55 -21.05 8.93
N ARG A 9 16.81 -20.60 7.69
CA ARG A 9 18.16 -20.16 7.25
C ARG A 9 18.42 -20.13 5.74
N ASN A 10 17.49 -20.54 4.86
CA ASN A 10 17.85 -20.67 3.43
C ASN A 10 17.41 -19.52 2.50
N SER A 11 16.40 -18.71 2.86
CA SER A 11 15.94 -17.56 2.04
C SER A 11 16.62 -16.23 2.37
N ALA A 12 17.42 -16.18 3.45
CA ALA A 12 18.08 -14.96 3.90
C ALA A 12 19.36 -14.62 3.11
N MET A 13 20.12 -15.61 2.63
CA MET A 13 21.42 -15.34 2.02
C MET A 13 21.33 -14.73 0.61
N LEU A 14 20.36 -15.13 -0.22
CA LEU A 14 20.15 -14.55 -1.56
C LEU A 14 19.69 -13.08 -1.51
N SER A 15 18.87 -12.71 -0.52
CA SER A 15 18.41 -11.33 -0.32
C SER A 15 19.48 -10.43 0.32
N ILE A 16 20.45 -10.98 1.06
CA ILE A 16 21.58 -10.21 1.64
C ILE A 16 22.65 -9.92 0.58
N LEU A 17 22.97 -10.90 -0.28
CA LEU A 17 23.94 -10.72 -1.37
C LEU A 17 23.42 -9.77 -2.47
N GLY A 18 22.12 -9.84 -2.81
CA GLY A 18 21.47 -8.87 -3.70
C GLY A 18 21.48 -7.46 -3.13
N ARG A 19 21.12 -7.28 -1.85
CA ARG A 19 21.13 -5.97 -1.18
C ARG A 19 22.52 -5.33 -1.07
N ALA A 20 23.55 -6.13 -0.80
CA ALA A 20 24.93 -5.64 -0.71
C ALA A 20 25.48 -5.20 -2.08
N SER A 21 25.16 -5.93 -3.17
CA SER A 21 25.59 -5.57 -4.53
C SER A 21 24.83 -4.37 -5.10
N VAL A 22 23.51 -4.29 -4.87
CA VAL A 22 22.69 -3.13 -5.28
C VAL A 22 23.14 -1.87 -4.53
N SER A 23 23.48 -1.98 -3.24
CA SER A 23 24.02 -0.87 -2.44
C SER A 23 25.34 -0.31 -3.01
N LYS A 24 26.26 -1.18 -3.45
CA LYS A 24 27.56 -0.74 -4.01
C LYS A 24 27.43 0.07 -5.30
N VAL A 25 26.44 -0.22 -6.14
CA VAL A 25 26.21 0.49 -7.41
C VAL A 25 25.35 1.75 -7.21
N THR A 26 24.35 1.69 -6.33
CA THR A 26 23.39 2.79 -6.15
C THR A 26 23.92 3.92 -5.26
N LEU A 27 24.80 3.66 -4.29
CA LEU A 27 25.40 4.71 -3.45
C LEU A 27 26.24 5.75 -4.22
N PRO A 28 27.14 5.39 -5.15
CA PRO A 28 27.91 6.39 -5.90
C PRO A 28 27.00 7.23 -6.80
N MET A 29 25.95 6.63 -7.39
CA MET A 29 24.94 7.36 -8.16
C MET A 29 24.17 8.35 -7.26
N GLY A 30 23.73 7.91 -6.08
CA GLY A 30 23.06 8.78 -5.11
C GLY A 30 23.94 9.95 -4.67
N ARG A 31 25.24 9.72 -4.45
CA ARG A 31 26.20 10.81 -4.16
C ARG A 31 26.40 11.76 -5.34
N ALA A 32 26.44 11.25 -6.57
CA ALA A 32 26.57 12.07 -7.77
C ALA A 32 25.35 12.98 -7.96
N LEU A 33 24.14 12.45 -7.78
CA LEU A 33 22.89 13.21 -7.83
C LEU A 33 22.80 14.26 -6.70
N LEU A 34 23.25 13.95 -5.49
CA LEU A 34 23.28 14.94 -4.41
C LEU A 34 24.23 16.12 -4.73
N ARG A 35 25.28 15.91 -5.53
CA ARG A 35 26.20 16.99 -5.95
C ARG A 35 25.57 17.95 -6.96
N THR A 36 24.49 17.58 -7.65
CA THR A 36 23.79 18.49 -8.58
C THR A 36 22.80 19.42 -7.86
N GLY A 37 22.66 19.30 -6.54
CA GLY A 37 21.71 20.07 -5.74
C GLY A 37 20.29 19.49 -5.70
N LEU A 38 20.06 18.34 -6.36
CA LEU A 38 18.78 17.65 -6.31
C LEU A 38 18.54 17.00 -4.94
N THR A 39 17.28 17.07 -4.50
CA THR A 39 16.82 16.33 -3.31
C THR A 39 16.19 15.00 -3.72
N PRO A 40 16.19 13.96 -2.86
CA PRO A 40 15.48 12.71 -3.10
C PRO A 40 14.02 12.95 -3.53
N ASP A 41 13.29 13.75 -2.76
CA ASP A 41 11.89 14.09 -3.01
C ASP A 41 11.69 14.73 -4.40
N SER A 42 12.62 15.59 -4.84
CA SER A 42 12.59 16.16 -6.20
C SER A 42 12.80 15.09 -7.28
N VAL A 43 13.70 14.14 -7.04
CA VAL A 43 13.97 13.03 -7.99
C VAL A 43 12.76 12.10 -8.09
N THR A 44 12.11 11.77 -6.98
CA THR A 44 10.85 11.00 -6.95
C THR A 44 9.79 11.66 -7.83
N VAL A 45 9.55 12.97 -7.65
CA VAL A 45 8.52 13.70 -8.39
C VAL A 45 8.86 13.79 -9.88
N ILE A 46 10.11 14.12 -10.23
CA ILE A 46 10.53 14.23 -11.63
C ILE A 46 10.43 12.86 -12.33
N GLY A 47 10.94 11.80 -11.70
CA GLY A 47 10.86 10.44 -12.23
C GLY A 47 9.43 10.00 -12.44
N THR A 48 8.56 10.24 -11.45
CA THR A 48 7.13 9.91 -11.54
C THR A 48 6.45 10.67 -12.67
N LEU A 49 6.62 11.99 -12.76
CA LEU A 49 6.00 12.80 -13.81
C LEU A 49 6.45 12.36 -15.20
N ALA A 50 7.73 12.07 -15.39
CA ALA A 50 8.26 11.63 -16.66
C ALA A 50 7.77 10.21 -17.03
N GLY A 51 7.70 9.30 -16.06
CA GLY A 51 7.13 7.96 -16.24
C GLY A 51 5.64 8.00 -16.58
N VAL A 52 4.86 8.84 -15.90
CA VAL A 52 3.43 9.07 -16.15
C VAL A 52 3.22 9.66 -17.55
N ALA A 53 4.00 10.69 -17.91
CA ALA A 53 3.92 11.29 -19.23
C ALA A 53 4.22 10.27 -20.32
N ALA A 54 5.25 9.44 -20.14
CA ALA A 54 5.59 8.36 -21.08
C ALA A 54 4.45 7.33 -21.20
N ALA A 55 3.91 6.86 -20.08
CA ALA A 55 2.80 5.90 -20.07
C ALA A 55 1.52 6.44 -20.74
N LEU A 56 1.16 7.69 -20.47
CA LEU A 56 -0.07 8.30 -20.98
C LEU A 56 0.07 8.91 -22.38
N THR A 57 1.25 8.85 -23.00
CA THR A 57 1.45 9.31 -24.38
C THR A 57 1.89 8.17 -25.29
N LEU A 58 2.96 7.46 -24.94
CA LEU A 58 3.57 6.45 -25.81
C LEU A 58 2.71 5.20 -25.91
N PHE A 59 2.11 4.72 -24.82
CA PHE A 59 1.19 3.57 -24.92
C PHE A 59 -0.07 3.91 -25.73
N PRO A 60 -0.80 5.01 -25.47
CA PRO A 60 -1.90 5.43 -26.32
C PRO A 60 -1.55 5.59 -27.80
N MET A 61 -0.36 6.07 -28.14
CA MET A 61 0.08 6.19 -29.54
C MET A 61 0.51 4.86 -30.18
N GLY A 62 0.50 3.75 -29.43
CA GLY A 62 0.93 2.44 -29.91
C GLY A 62 2.45 2.23 -29.91
N HIS A 63 3.23 3.18 -29.38
CA HIS A 63 4.69 3.07 -29.22
C HIS A 63 5.05 2.24 -28.00
N LEU A 64 4.58 0.99 -27.93
CA LEU A 64 4.67 0.13 -26.75
C LEU A 64 6.11 -0.16 -26.32
N PHE A 65 7.02 -0.49 -27.25
CA PHE A 65 8.40 -0.82 -26.90
C PHE A 65 9.17 0.39 -26.37
N VAL A 66 9.09 1.53 -27.07
CA VAL A 66 9.74 2.77 -26.65
C VAL A 66 9.14 3.26 -25.32
N GLY A 67 7.80 3.21 -25.20
CA GLY A 67 7.09 3.50 -23.96
C GLY A 67 7.62 2.67 -22.79
N THR A 68 7.72 1.36 -22.98
CA THR A 68 8.27 0.44 -21.98
C THR A 68 9.68 0.82 -21.55
N LEU A 69 10.59 1.12 -22.48
CA LEU A 69 11.97 1.50 -22.15
C LEU A 69 12.04 2.80 -21.34
N VAL A 70 11.27 3.81 -21.75
CA VAL A 70 11.24 5.11 -21.07
C VAL A 70 10.63 4.99 -19.68
N ILE A 71 9.51 4.27 -19.54
CA ILE A 71 8.87 4.02 -18.23
C ILE A 71 9.82 3.24 -17.33
N TRP A 72 10.42 2.16 -17.83
CA TRP A 72 11.36 1.36 -17.05
C TRP A 72 12.54 2.19 -16.55
N LEU A 73 13.10 3.05 -17.41
CA LEU A 73 14.16 3.98 -17.02
C LEU A 73 13.72 4.84 -15.83
N PHE A 74 12.55 5.46 -15.88
CA PHE A 74 12.07 6.33 -14.80
C PHE A 74 11.65 5.59 -13.53
N VAL A 75 11.15 4.37 -13.64
CA VAL A 75 10.94 3.48 -12.49
C VAL A 75 12.28 3.15 -11.80
N MET A 76 13.36 2.99 -12.56
CA MET A 76 14.70 2.82 -11.97
C MET A 76 15.24 4.10 -11.33
N PHE A 77 14.87 5.29 -11.85
CA PHE A 77 15.22 6.57 -11.21
C PHE A 77 14.60 6.72 -9.82
N ASP A 78 13.40 6.20 -9.62
CA ASP A 78 12.72 6.14 -8.32
C ASP A 78 13.60 5.41 -7.29
N MET A 79 14.18 4.25 -7.65
CA MET A 79 15.12 3.53 -6.77
C MET A 79 16.38 4.34 -6.38
N LEU A 80 16.72 5.39 -7.14
CA LEU A 80 17.84 6.27 -6.83
C LEU A 80 17.50 7.25 -5.69
N ASP A 81 16.24 7.61 -5.46
CA ASP A 81 15.87 8.50 -4.37
C ASP A 81 16.18 7.88 -2.99
N GLY A 82 15.95 6.57 -2.84
CA GLY A 82 16.24 5.82 -1.64
C GLY A 82 17.74 5.65 -1.45
N ALA A 83 18.49 5.56 -2.55
CA ALA A 83 19.94 5.59 -2.52
C ALA A 83 20.49 6.97 -2.13
N MET A 84 19.89 8.06 -2.62
CA MET A 84 20.21 9.43 -2.22
C MET A 84 19.87 9.67 -0.75
N ALA A 85 18.71 9.21 -0.28
CA ALA A 85 18.30 9.28 1.12
C ALA A 85 19.30 8.57 2.04
N ARG A 86 19.76 7.36 1.66
CA ARG A 86 20.82 6.66 2.40
C ARG A 86 22.16 7.41 2.32
N ALA A 87 22.51 7.96 1.17
CA ALA A 87 23.77 8.66 0.95
C ALA A 87 23.86 9.99 1.73
N ARG A 88 22.74 10.69 1.97
CA ARG A 88 22.67 11.91 2.78
C ARG A 88 22.55 11.68 4.30
N GLY A 89 22.55 10.41 4.74
CA GLY A 89 22.47 10.05 6.16
C GLY A 89 21.06 9.73 6.68
N GLY A 90 20.02 9.73 5.83
CA GLY A 90 18.66 9.35 6.22
C GLY A 90 17.55 9.88 5.30
N GLY A 91 16.39 9.22 5.35
CA GLY A 91 15.14 9.66 4.71
C GLY A 91 14.22 10.41 5.68
N THR A 92 13.13 11.00 5.16
CA THR A 92 12.08 11.65 5.96
C THR A 92 10.80 10.82 5.92
N ARG A 93 9.92 10.96 6.94
CA ARG A 93 8.59 10.31 6.92
C ARG A 93 7.74 10.81 5.74
N PHE A 94 7.84 12.10 5.43
CA PHE A 94 7.16 12.69 4.27
C PHE A 94 7.66 12.06 2.97
N GLY A 95 8.98 11.95 2.77
CA GLY A 95 9.56 11.34 1.57
C GLY A 95 9.09 9.90 1.36
N ALA A 96 8.96 9.11 2.43
CA ALA A 96 8.43 7.75 2.34
C ALA A 96 6.94 7.72 1.91
N VAL A 97 6.13 8.68 2.37
CA VAL A 97 4.73 8.80 1.92
C VAL A 97 4.65 9.30 0.48
N LEU A 98 5.53 10.24 0.11
CA LEU A 98 5.63 10.78 -1.25
C LEU A 98 5.99 9.68 -2.25
N ASP A 99 7.04 8.91 -2.00
CA ASP A 99 7.48 7.74 -2.77
C ASP A 99 6.33 6.73 -2.96
N ALA A 100 5.73 6.27 -1.87
CA ALA A 100 4.60 5.34 -1.93
C ALA A 100 3.40 5.89 -2.73
N THR A 101 3.15 7.20 -2.68
CA THR A 101 2.07 7.87 -3.42
C THR A 101 2.41 7.97 -4.92
N CYS A 102 3.61 8.42 -5.22
CA CYS A 102 4.19 8.51 -6.57
C CYS A 102 4.15 7.16 -7.29
N ASP A 103 4.53 6.08 -6.61
CA ASP A 103 4.38 4.72 -7.09
C ASP A 103 2.97 4.38 -7.54
N ARG A 104 1.96 4.78 -6.75
CA ARG A 104 0.55 4.46 -7.05
C ARG A 104 0.06 5.25 -8.25
N VAL A 105 0.54 6.48 -8.42
CA VAL A 105 0.25 7.31 -9.58
C VAL A 105 0.91 6.71 -10.82
N ALA A 106 2.18 6.28 -10.73
CA ALA A 106 2.91 5.65 -11.82
C ALA A 106 2.28 4.32 -12.25
N ASP A 107 2.02 3.40 -11.31
CA ASP A 107 1.32 2.13 -11.58
C ASP A 107 -0.04 2.39 -12.25
N GLY A 108 -0.81 3.35 -11.73
CA GLY A 108 -2.10 3.74 -12.31
C GLY A 108 -1.98 4.27 -13.74
N ALA A 109 -0.98 5.12 -14.02
CA ALA A 109 -0.74 5.66 -15.36
C ALA A 109 -0.31 4.59 -16.37
N ILE A 110 0.53 3.62 -15.95
CA ILE A 110 0.94 2.48 -16.79
C ILE A 110 -0.28 1.69 -17.24
N PHE A 111 -1.15 1.28 -16.30
CA PHE A 111 -2.33 0.52 -16.66
C PHE A 111 -3.38 1.37 -17.40
N ALA A 112 -3.51 2.65 -17.09
CA ALA A 112 -4.43 3.55 -17.79
C ALA A 112 -4.01 3.76 -19.26
N GLY A 113 -2.72 3.98 -19.51
CA GLY A 113 -2.17 4.11 -20.86
C GLY A 113 -2.34 2.82 -21.67
N LEU A 114 -2.11 1.66 -21.06
CA LEU A 114 -2.33 0.37 -21.71
C LEU A 114 -3.82 0.08 -21.93
N ALA A 115 -4.68 0.45 -20.98
CA ALA A 115 -6.14 0.33 -21.12
C ALA A 115 -6.66 1.19 -22.27
N TRP A 116 -6.17 2.43 -22.40
CA TRP A 116 -6.48 3.29 -23.54
C TRP A 116 -6.07 2.64 -24.86
N TRP A 117 -4.82 2.12 -24.92
CA TRP A 117 -4.34 1.42 -26.10
C TRP A 117 -5.27 0.25 -26.48
N CYS A 118 -5.69 -0.58 -25.51
CA CYS A 118 -6.62 -1.69 -25.73
C CYS A 118 -8.05 -1.28 -26.07
N ALA A 119 -8.44 -0.03 -25.82
CA ALA A 119 -9.81 0.45 -26.03
C ALA A 119 -9.95 1.25 -27.33
N VAL A 120 -8.90 2.00 -27.71
CA VAL A 120 -8.95 3.00 -28.78
C VAL A 120 -7.98 2.67 -29.90
N THR A 121 -6.72 2.38 -29.57
CA THR A 121 -5.63 2.27 -30.55
C THR A 121 -5.61 0.90 -31.22
N GLU A 122 -5.71 -0.17 -30.42
CA GLU A 122 -5.81 -1.55 -30.86
C GLU A 122 -6.95 -2.23 -30.07
N PRO A 123 -8.22 -2.02 -30.48
CA PRO A 123 -9.38 -2.43 -29.69
C PRO A 123 -9.43 -3.94 -29.42
N HIS A 124 -9.36 -4.33 -28.14
CA HIS A 124 -9.43 -5.74 -27.71
C HIS A 124 -10.10 -5.88 -26.33
N HIS A 125 -11.39 -6.21 -26.32
CA HIS A 125 -12.24 -6.14 -25.12
C HIS A 125 -11.75 -7.02 -23.96
N LEU A 126 -11.33 -8.26 -24.23
CA LEU A 126 -10.87 -9.17 -23.17
C LEU A 126 -9.55 -8.71 -22.54
N LEU A 127 -8.70 -8.05 -23.33
CA LEU A 127 -7.43 -7.54 -22.83
C LEU A 127 -7.65 -6.26 -22.00
N LEU A 128 -8.60 -5.42 -22.43
CA LEU A 128 -9.07 -4.29 -21.64
C LEU A 128 -9.61 -4.75 -20.28
N VAL A 129 -10.44 -5.81 -20.23
CA VAL A 129 -10.94 -6.37 -18.96
C VAL A 129 -9.78 -6.80 -18.05
N ALA A 130 -8.82 -7.59 -18.57
CA ALA A 130 -7.65 -8.00 -17.79
C ALA A 130 -6.83 -6.79 -17.29
N THR A 131 -6.69 -5.75 -18.11
CA THR A 131 -5.98 -4.51 -17.78
C THR A 131 -6.68 -3.71 -16.69
N LEU A 132 -8.01 -3.60 -16.74
CA LEU A 132 -8.80 -2.94 -15.70
C LEU A 132 -8.74 -3.71 -14.37
N ILE A 133 -8.75 -5.05 -14.41
CA ILE A 133 -8.54 -5.87 -13.21
C ILE A 133 -7.16 -5.57 -12.62
N CYS A 134 -6.10 -5.55 -13.44
CA CYS A 134 -4.75 -5.23 -12.97
C CYS A 134 -4.66 -3.82 -12.37
N LEU A 135 -5.28 -2.83 -13.01
CA LEU A 135 -5.35 -1.44 -12.55
C LEU A 135 -5.99 -1.35 -11.16
N VAL A 136 -7.17 -1.95 -10.97
CA VAL A 136 -7.87 -1.87 -9.68
C VAL A 136 -7.11 -2.66 -8.61
N THR A 137 -6.69 -3.88 -8.93
CA THR A 137 -6.01 -4.75 -7.95
C THR A 137 -4.65 -4.21 -7.54
N SER A 138 -3.88 -3.54 -8.41
CA SER A 138 -2.61 -2.91 -8.03
C SER A 138 -2.80 -1.86 -6.93
N GLN A 139 -3.84 -1.03 -7.04
CA GLN A 139 -4.16 -0.02 -6.03
C GLN A 139 -4.65 -0.67 -4.75
N VAL A 140 -5.57 -1.65 -4.84
CA VAL A 140 -6.14 -2.34 -3.67
C VAL A 140 -5.08 -3.11 -2.88
N ILE A 141 -4.16 -3.84 -3.53
CA ILE A 141 -3.07 -4.57 -2.86
C ILE A 141 -2.24 -3.61 -2.01
N SER A 142 -1.92 -2.44 -2.57
CA SER A 142 -1.09 -1.43 -1.93
C SER A 142 -1.82 -0.74 -0.78
N TYR A 143 -3.07 -0.36 -1.01
CA TYR A 143 -3.94 0.26 -0.01
C TYR A 143 -4.19 -0.67 1.18
N ALA A 144 -4.49 -1.95 0.93
CA ALA A 144 -4.74 -2.93 1.97
C ALA A 144 -3.55 -3.03 2.95
N LYS A 145 -2.31 -3.03 2.42
CA LYS A 145 -1.10 -3.02 3.26
C LYS A 145 -0.96 -1.72 4.05
N ALA A 146 -1.04 -0.57 3.38
CA ALA A 146 -0.91 0.74 4.03
C ALA A 146 -1.97 0.93 5.14
N ARG A 147 -3.21 0.49 4.89
CA ARG A 147 -4.31 0.58 5.84
C ARG A 147 -4.18 -0.40 7.00
N ALA A 148 -3.64 -1.60 6.76
CA ALA A 148 -3.32 -2.56 7.80
C ALA A 148 -2.25 -2.00 8.75
N GLU A 149 -1.14 -1.50 8.20
CA GLU A 149 -0.04 -0.91 8.98
C GLU A 149 -0.50 0.30 9.78
N ALA A 150 -1.33 1.17 9.19
CA ALA A 150 -1.94 2.30 9.90
C ALA A 150 -2.86 1.89 11.06
N SER A 151 -3.43 0.68 10.99
CA SER A 151 -4.26 0.08 12.05
C SER A 151 -3.43 -0.74 13.05
N GLY A 152 -2.10 -0.77 12.93
CA GLY A 152 -1.23 -1.58 13.78
C GLY A 152 -1.26 -3.09 13.46
N LEU A 153 -1.78 -3.47 12.30
CA LEU A 153 -1.84 -4.85 11.82
C LEU A 153 -0.73 -5.12 10.79
N TYR A 154 -0.36 -6.38 10.61
CA TYR A 154 0.57 -6.77 9.54
C TYR A 154 -0.21 -6.97 8.23
N GLY A 155 0.35 -6.46 7.13
CA GLY A 155 -0.25 -6.55 5.78
C GLY A 155 0.70 -7.20 4.76
N ASP A 156 1.61 -8.04 5.22
CA ASP A 156 2.66 -8.65 4.40
C ASP A 156 2.17 -9.88 3.64
N GLY A 157 3.01 -10.34 2.70
CA GLY A 157 2.72 -11.47 1.83
C GLY A 157 1.98 -11.08 0.55
N GLY A 158 1.60 -12.12 -0.20
CA GLY A 158 1.14 -12.00 -1.59
C GLY A 158 2.08 -12.71 -2.55
N LEU A 159 1.53 -13.30 -3.62
CA LEU A 159 2.34 -13.92 -4.67
C LEU A 159 3.09 -12.90 -5.52
N ILE A 160 2.47 -11.74 -5.75
CA ILE A 160 2.99 -10.71 -6.65
C ILE A 160 3.11 -9.39 -5.89
N GLU A 161 4.34 -8.88 -5.78
CA GLU A 161 4.59 -7.55 -5.27
C GLU A 161 4.69 -6.52 -6.40
N ARG A 162 4.96 -5.25 -6.06
CA ARG A 162 5.08 -4.17 -7.05
C ARG A 162 6.18 -4.45 -8.08
N PRO A 163 7.41 -4.87 -7.71
CA PRO A 163 8.46 -5.13 -8.71
C PRO A 163 8.06 -6.23 -9.69
N ASP A 164 7.45 -7.31 -9.20
CA ASP A 164 6.99 -8.43 -10.04
C ASP A 164 5.94 -7.94 -11.04
N ARG A 165 4.96 -7.16 -10.57
CA ARG A 165 3.92 -6.58 -11.41
C ARG A 165 4.50 -5.69 -12.51
N LEU A 166 5.42 -4.79 -12.17
CA LEU A 166 6.07 -3.89 -13.13
C LEU A 166 6.88 -4.67 -14.16
N ILE A 167 7.64 -5.68 -13.74
CA ILE A 167 8.40 -6.53 -14.66
C ILE A 167 7.45 -7.25 -15.63
N ILE A 168 6.40 -7.89 -15.12
CA ILE A 168 5.46 -8.65 -15.95
C ILE A 168 4.77 -7.75 -16.99
N VAL A 169 4.21 -6.61 -16.57
CA VAL A 169 3.49 -5.71 -17.50
C VAL A 169 4.43 -5.08 -18.51
N LEU A 170 5.62 -4.61 -18.08
CA LEU A 170 6.57 -3.94 -18.96
C LEU A 170 7.20 -4.92 -19.95
N VAL A 171 7.57 -6.13 -19.51
CA VAL A 171 8.09 -7.17 -20.42
C VAL A 171 7.02 -7.60 -21.42
N GLY A 172 5.79 -7.87 -20.97
CA GLY A 172 4.68 -8.22 -21.86
C GLY A 172 4.42 -7.14 -22.91
N THR A 173 4.30 -5.89 -22.46
CA THR A 173 4.06 -4.73 -23.34
C THR A 173 5.23 -4.46 -24.28
N GLY A 174 6.46 -4.54 -23.78
CA GLY A 174 7.68 -4.34 -24.57
C GLY A 174 7.85 -5.38 -25.67
N LEU A 175 7.66 -6.67 -25.35
CA LEU A 175 7.73 -7.75 -26.34
C LEU A 175 6.63 -7.62 -27.40
N THR A 176 5.42 -7.21 -27.01
CA THR A 176 4.35 -6.89 -27.96
C THR A 176 4.75 -5.72 -28.87
N GLY A 177 5.39 -4.69 -28.34
CA GLY A 177 5.95 -3.59 -29.15
C GLY A 177 7.08 -4.00 -30.11
N LEU A 178 7.73 -5.15 -29.89
CA LEU A 178 8.72 -5.75 -30.82
C LEU A 178 8.09 -6.67 -31.87
N GLY A 179 6.76 -6.79 -31.89
CA GLY A 179 6.01 -7.62 -32.83
C GLY A 179 5.51 -8.95 -32.26
N LEU A 180 5.81 -9.27 -31.00
CA LEU A 180 5.32 -10.49 -30.33
C LEU A 180 3.92 -10.25 -29.73
N TRP A 181 2.91 -10.17 -30.59
CA TRP A 181 1.56 -9.71 -30.26
C TRP A 181 0.88 -10.46 -29.11
N TRP A 182 1.14 -11.77 -28.93
CA TRP A 182 0.52 -12.58 -27.88
C TRP A 182 1.09 -12.31 -26.47
N ALA A 183 2.27 -11.67 -26.36
CA ALA A 183 2.99 -11.52 -25.10
C ALA A 183 2.19 -10.70 -24.06
N VAL A 184 1.58 -9.59 -24.47
CA VAL A 184 0.73 -8.77 -23.60
C VAL A 184 -0.48 -9.54 -23.08
N HIS A 185 -1.08 -10.43 -23.88
CA HIS A 185 -2.23 -11.22 -23.45
C HIS A 185 -1.84 -12.19 -22.32
N VAL A 186 -0.74 -12.91 -22.49
CA VAL A 186 -0.24 -13.84 -21.47
C VAL A 186 0.14 -13.07 -20.20
N ALA A 187 0.88 -11.98 -20.34
CA ALA A 187 1.31 -11.16 -19.21
C ALA A 187 0.13 -10.60 -18.41
N MET A 188 -0.85 -9.99 -19.09
CA MET A 188 -1.98 -9.33 -18.43
C MET A 188 -2.95 -10.32 -17.78
N TRP A 189 -3.23 -11.47 -18.41
CA TRP A 189 -4.09 -12.48 -17.79
C TRP A 189 -3.42 -13.17 -16.61
N PHE A 190 -2.14 -13.51 -16.75
CA PHE A 190 -1.36 -14.03 -15.62
C PHE A 190 -1.35 -13.04 -14.45
N LEU A 191 -1.04 -11.77 -14.74
CA LEU A 191 -0.97 -10.71 -13.74
C LEU A 191 -2.33 -10.44 -13.09
N ALA A 192 -3.42 -10.46 -13.86
CA ALA A 192 -4.77 -10.26 -13.35
C ALA A 192 -5.14 -11.36 -12.33
N ILE A 193 -4.95 -12.63 -12.70
CA ILE A 193 -5.23 -13.78 -11.83
C ILE A 193 -4.36 -13.72 -10.58
N ALA A 194 -3.05 -13.53 -10.76
CA ALA A 194 -2.10 -13.49 -9.66
C ALA A 194 -2.36 -12.30 -8.70
N SER A 195 -2.81 -11.16 -9.23
CA SER A 195 -3.15 -9.99 -8.42
C SER A 195 -4.43 -10.20 -7.61
N VAL A 196 -5.47 -10.82 -8.19
CA VAL A 196 -6.69 -11.19 -7.45
C VAL A 196 -6.37 -12.16 -6.32
N ILE A 197 -5.56 -13.19 -6.59
CA ILE A 197 -5.10 -14.13 -5.55
C ILE A 197 -4.30 -13.38 -4.47
N THR A 198 -3.44 -12.45 -4.86
CA THR A 198 -2.64 -11.64 -3.92
C THR A 198 -3.51 -10.76 -3.02
N VAL A 199 -4.59 -10.16 -3.54
CA VAL A 199 -5.56 -9.43 -2.71
C VAL A 199 -6.14 -10.37 -1.64
N GLY A 200 -6.59 -11.56 -2.02
CA GLY A 200 -7.14 -12.55 -1.08
C GLY A 200 -6.13 -12.97 -0.02
N GLN A 201 -4.89 -13.28 -0.43
CA GLN A 201 -3.80 -13.64 0.49
C GLN A 201 -3.47 -12.52 1.47
N ARG A 202 -3.47 -11.27 1.01
CA ARG A 202 -3.20 -10.11 1.85
C ARG A 202 -4.32 -9.89 2.85
N MET A 203 -5.58 -9.96 2.42
CA MET A 203 -6.72 -9.88 3.33
C MET A 203 -6.73 -11.02 4.35
N TRP A 204 -6.33 -12.21 3.94
CA TRP A 204 -6.16 -13.36 4.84
C TRP A 204 -5.05 -13.12 5.87
N SER A 205 -3.90 -12.59 5.45
CA SER A 205 -2.80 -12.22 6.35
C SER A 205 -3.24 -11.17 7.38
N ILE A 206 -3.95 -10.13 6.92
CA ILE A 206 -4.51 -9.08 7.80
C ILE A 206 -5.49 -9.70 8.80
N ALA A 207 -6.39 -10.59 8.35
CA ALA A 207 -7.36 -11.26 9.23
C ALA A 207 -6.73 -12.19 10.27
N GLN A 208 -5.50 -12.66 10.03
CA GLN A 208 -4.71 -13.45 10.98
C GLN A 208 -3.82 -12.60 11.90
N SER A 209 -3.76 -11.28 11.71
CA SER A 209 -2.96 -10.42 12.56
C SER A 209 -3.48 -10.41 14.01
N PRO A 210 -2.61 -10.43 15.02
CA PRO A 210 -3.02 -10.28 16.41
C PRO A 210 -3.82 -8.99 16.60
N GLY A 211 -4.97 -9.08 17.27
CA GLY A 211 -5.87 -7.94 17.49
C GLY A 211 -6.79 -7.59 16.33
N ALA A 212 -6.67 -8.23 15.16
CA ALA A 212 -7.50 -7.91 13.99
C ALA A 212 -9.00 -8.17 14.18
N ARG A 213 -9.37 -9.06 15.12
CA ARG A 213 -10.76 -9.44 15.43
C ARG A 213 -11.21 -8.98 16.81
N ASP A 214 -10.39 -8.20 17.51
CA ASP A 214 -10.75 -7.70 18.83
C ASP A 214 -11.84 -6.64 18.67
N LEU A 215 -12.85 -6.69 19.53
CA LEU A 215 -13.90 -5.66 19.54
C LEU A 215 -13.30 -4.34 19.99
N ILE A 216 -13.52 -3.28 19.20
CA ILE A 216 -13.21 -1.90 19.61
C ILE A 216 -14.38 -1.43 20.48
N PRO A 217 -14.18 -1.17 21.78
CA PRO A 217 -15.26 -0.70 22.65
C PRO A 217 -15.79 0.66 22.20
N ILE A 218 -17.10 0.82 22.15
CA ILE A 218 -17.72 2.13 21.95
C ILE A 218 -17.54 2.90 23.25
N THR A 219 -16.63 3.89 23.26
CA THR A 219 -16.56 4.83 24.39
C THR A 219 -17.73 5.81 24.24
N PRO A 220 -18.65 5.91 25.22
CA PRO A 220 -19.73 6.88 25.16
C PRO A 220 -19.17 8.29 25.04
N LYS A 221 -19.74 9.09 24.15
CA LYS A 221 -19.36 10.50 24.00
C LYS A 221 -19.74 11.24 25.29
N PRO A 222 -18.89 12.12 25.84
CA PRO A 222 -19.26 12.91 27.02
C PRO A 222 -20.50 13.77 26.67
N GLY A 223 -21.67 13.36 27.17
CA GLY A 223 -22.96 14.01 26.87
C GLY A 223 -24.16 13.07 26.76
N ASP A 224 -23.96 11.79 26.39
CA ASP A 224 -25.09 10.85 26.18
C ASP A 224 -25.67 10.27 27.49
N THR A 225 -25.00 10.45 28.63
CA THR A 225 -25.47 9.95 29.94
C THR A 225 -26.49 10.84 30.64
N ALA A 226 -26.89 11.98 30.05
CA ALA A 226 -27.78 12.94 30.70
C ALA A 226 -29.30 12.64 30.58
N GLU A 227 -29.73 11.70 29.72
CA GLU A 227 -31.17 11.53 29.41
C GLU A 227 -31.80 10.19 29.85
N THR A 228 -31.10 9.32 30.59
CA THR A 228 -31.68 8.04 31.05
C THR A 228 -32.04 8.01 32.55
N GLY A 229 -32.45 9.15 33.10
CA GLY A 229 -32.78 9.31 34.53
C GLY A 229 -34.08 10.04 34.81
N THR A 230 -35.21 9.48 34.37
CA THR A 230 -36.61 9.82 34.76
C THR A 230 -37.43 8.61 34.29
N ASP A 231 -38.30 7.93 35.02
CA ASP A 231 -39.14 8.31 36.16
C ASP A 231 -39.80 7.00 36.65
N LEU A 232 -39.56 6.61 37.91
CA LEU A 232 -40.46 5.74 38.67
C LEU A 232 -40.44 6.26 40.11
N GLY A 233 -41.33 7.20 40.37
CA GLY A 233 -41.54 7.83 41.66
C GLY A 233 -41.94 6.82 42.74
N ASP A 234 -41.31 6.98 43.91
CA ASP A 234 -41.78 6.47 45.18
C ASP A 234 -41.90 7.67 46.14
N SER A 235 -43.13 8.09 46.40
CA SER A 235 -43.56 9.09 47.40
C SER A 235 -44.67 8.38 48.19
N ASP A 236 -44.61 8.13 49.51
CA ASP A 236 -44.24 8.99 50.64
C ASP A 236 -43.92 8.13 51.90
N PRO A 237 -43.33 8.74 52.97
CA PRO A 237 -43.68 8.35 54.35
C PRO A 237 -44.17 9.54 55.22
N PRO A 238 -44.75 9.27 56.40
CA PRO A 238 -45.97 9.94 56.89
C PRO A 238 -45.75 11.13 57.83
N ALA A 239 -46.81 11.92 58.02
CA ALA A 239 -46.88 13.08 58.90
C ALA A 239 -47.39 12.78 60.32
N GLY A 240 -46.84 13.50 61.30
CA GLY A 240 -47.41 13.77 62.65
C GLY A 240 -47.07 12.74 63.74
N SER A 241 -46.87 13.07 65.02
CA SER A 241 -46.84 14.34 65.77
C SER A 241 -46.44 14.03 67.23
N GLY A 242 -45.67 14.91 67.87
CA GLY A 242 -45.80 15.28 69.30
C GLY A 242 -45.21 14.39 70.40
N GLY A 243 -44.38 15.00 71.27
CA GLY A 243 -44.46 14.78 72.73
C GLY A 243 -43.19 14.38 73.52
N GLN A 244 -42.64 15.36 74.27
CA GLN A 244 -42.07 15.27 75.64
C GLN A 244 -40.79 14.44 75.95
N ASN A 245 -39.65 15.16 76.09
CA ASN A 245 -38.74 15.36 77.26
C ASN A 245 -38.42 14.24 78.32
N PRO A 246 -37.34 14.35 79.16
CA PRO A 246 -36.05 13.62 79.09
C PRO A 246 -35.74 12.81 80.42
N PRO A 247 -34.49 12.72 80.95
CA PRO A 247 -33.34 11.85 80.64
C PRO A 247 -32.94 10.89 81.80
N ALA A 248 -32.14 9.84 81.51
CA ALA A 248 -31.23 9.11 82.42
C ALA A 248 -30.61 7.94 81.61
N GLY A 249 -29.36 7.48 81.69
CA GLY A 249 -28.36 7.52 82.74
C GLY A 249 -27.71 6.11 82.78
N GLN A 250 -26.38 6.08 82.65
CA GLN A 250 -25.44 5.04 83.14
C GLN A 250 -25.29 3.66 82.43
N ARG A 251 -23.99 3.39 82.20
CA ARG A 251 -23.21 2.14 82.07
C ARG A 251 -23.12 1.48 80.69
#